data_AF-A0A835QNC8-F1
#
_entry.id   AF-A0A835QNC8-F1
#
_cell.length_a   1.000
_cell.length_b   1.000
_cell.length_c   1.000
_cell.angle_alpha   90.00
_cell.angle_beta   90.00
_cell.angle_gamma   90.00
#
_symmetry.space_group_name_H-M   'P 1'
#
loop_
_entity.id
_entity.type
_entity.pdbx_description
1 polymer ?
#
loop_
_entity_poly.entity_id
_entity_poly.type
_entity_poly.pdbx_seq_one_letter_code
_entity_poly.pdbx_strand_id
1 'polypeptide(L)'
;MHRRGAYFAEAVSELSLDEFGVYTPSVENCRLLVPAHGSNPSDKNEKSTPILLVQLTTFRCGGVCLAVALSHQAADGISALSFTCAWAAETRNPTQPIPDPSFDHTPLTARSPPTVRFSHPEFDLRPRPAAPKPVSFAYLYLKTAQLRALKASIGGEYSSYEAVAGHIWRCICLARGPAQPDEEVRLLMTADVRKRLRPPLTEGYVGNAIIPTVVVAKAADLVEAIPAARIREAIVKLNNDYLRSSLDFLEMQEDKQRLSRSAGNFAATDVSVTSWIQLPFDDVDFGWGRTEYVGMAAFTYARQCTVMKTPTAASRWVSRWRRSTWKALRSCSMALCLHRKPSMLWLMEVDDRSIMCMICPSVSECTFNGLL
;
A
#
# COMPACT_ATOMS: atom_id res chain seq x y z
N MET A 1 -8.42 -25.76 13.95
CA MET A 1 -8.62 -24.29 13.91
C MET A 1 -9.70 -23.90 14.91
N HIS A 2 -9.38 -23.10 15.93
CA HIS A 2 -10.40 -22.55 16.83
C HIS A 2 -11.18 -21.46 16.08
N ARG A 3 -12.47 -21.66 15.84
CA ARG A 3 -13.39 -20.68 15.22
C ARG A 3 -13.71 -19.54 16.20
N ARG A 4 -12.71 -18.75 16.59
CA ARG A 4 -12.88 -17.66 17.57
C ARG A 4 -13.61 -16.43 17.02
N GLY A 5 -13.93 -16.43 15.72
CA GLY A 5 -14.65 -15.35 15.05
C GLY A 5 -13.78 -14.14 14.70
N ALA A 6 -14.35 -13.23 13.92
CA ALA A 6 -13.82 -11.89 13.73
C ALA A 6 -14.27 -10.98 14.88
N TYR A 7 -13.50 -9.95 15.20
CA TYR A 7 -13.96 -8.89 16.10
C TYR A 7 -14.75 -7.86 15.30
N PHE A 8 -15.93 -7.51 15.77
CA PHE A 8 -16.78 -6.49 15.18
C PHE A 8 -17.22 -5.52 16.28
N ALA A 9 -16.94 -4.24 16.09
CA ALA A 9 -17.36 -3.17 16.99
C ALA A 9 -18.25 -2.17 16.26
N GLU A 10 -19.15 -1.57 17.02
CA GLU A 10 -19.98 -0.46 16.58
C GLU A 10 -19.63 0.78 17.41
N ALA A 11 -19.57 1.93 16.75
CA ALA A 11 -19.33 3.21 17.39
C ALA A 11 -20.27 4.27 16.79
N VAL A 12 -20.60 5.28 17.58
CA VAL A 12 -21.38 6.43 17.15
C VAL A 12 -20.55 7.68 17.38
N SER A 13 -20.47 8.54 16.38
CA SER A 13 -19.82 9.84 16.47
C SER A 13 -20.87 10.93 16.64
N GLU A 14 -20.67 11.79 17.64
CA GLU A 14 -21.43 13.04 17.83
C GLU A 14 -21.16 14.05 16.70
N LEU A 15 -20.07 13.87 15.95
CA LEU A 15 -19.73 14.68 14.80
C LEU A 15 -20.49 14.20 13.56
N SER A 16 -20.77 15.13 12.65
CA SER A 16 -21.03 14.82 11.25
C SER A 16 -19.72 14.52 10.51
N LEU A 17 -19.80 13.90 9.32
CA LEU A 17 -18.61 13.70 8.47
C LEU A 17 -17.95 15.02 8.06
N ASP A 18 -18.73 16.09 7.87
CA ASP A 18 -18.19 17.42 7.55
C ASP A 18 -17.45 18.05 8.74
N GLU A 19 -17.94 17.85 9.96
CA GLU A 19 -17.27 18.29 11.20
C GLU A 19 -16.02 17.46 11.51
N PHE A 20 -16.06 16.16 11.19
CA PHE A 20 -14.88 15.29 11.27
C PHE A 20 -13.80 15.70 10.26
N GLY A 21 -14.22 16.29 9.14
CA GLY A 21 -13.33 16.88 8.14
C GLY A 21 -12.71 15.85 7.19
N VAL A 22 -11.68 16.29 6.45
CA VAL A 22 -10.98 15.41 5.49
C VAL A 22 -10.21 14.38 6.30
N TYR A 23 -10.57 13.11 6.14
CA TYR A 23 -9.84 12.03 6.78
C TYR A 23 -8.34 12.15 6.43
N THR A 24 -7.53 12.31 7.47
CA THR A 24 -6.08 12.29 7.35
C THR A 24 -5.56 11.12 8.15
N PRO A 25 -4.83 10.16 7.55
CA PRO A 25 -4.15 9.08 8.25
C PRO A 25 -3.36 9.66 9.41
N SER A 26 -3.72 9.27 10.62
CA SER A 26 -3.08 9.72 11.84
C SER A 26 -3.33 8.67 12.91
N VAL A 27 -2.44 8.61 13.91
CA VAL A 27 -2.65 7.69 15.03
C VAL A 27 -3.94 8.00 15.78
N GLU A 28 -4.30 9.27 15.87
CA GLU A 28 -5.53 9.72 16.51
C GLU A 28 -6.76 9.18 15.76
N ASN A 29 -6.83 9.41 14.45
CA ASN A 29 -7.91 8.90 13.61
C ASN A 29 -7.93 7.37 13.56
N CYS A 30 -6.75 6.72 13.57
CA CYS A 30 -6.66 5.27 13.70
C CYS A 30 -7.26 4.80 15.03
N ARG A 31 -6.93 5.43 16.17
CA ARG A 31 -7.50 5.06 17.49
C ARG A 31 -9.02 5.27 17.56
N LEU A 32 -9.53 6.29 16.88
CA LEU A 32 -10.95 6.61 16.88
C LEU A 32 -11.76 5.67 15.98
N LEU A 33 -11.24 5.38 14.78
CA LEU A 33 -12.01 4.67 13.75
C LEU A 33 -11.67 3.18 13.64
N VAL A 34 -10.52 2.74 14.15
CA VAL A 34 -10.06 1.35 14.07
C VAL A 34 -10.12 0.71 15.44
N PRO A 35 -10.66 -0.51 15.57
CA PRO A 35 -10.77 -1.17 16.86
C PRO A 35 -9.38 -1.54 17.39
N ALA A 36 -9.09 -1.13 18.62
CA ALA A 36 -7.90 -1.55 19.36
C ALA A 36 -8.22 -2.81 20.17
N HIS A 37 -8.15 -4.00 19.55
CA HIS A 37 -8.25 -5.25 20.31
C HIS A 37 -6.88 -5.66 20.83
N GLY A 38 -6.69 -5.66 22.16
CA GLY A 38 -5.54 -6.28 22.83
C GLY A 38 -4.15 -5.73 22.50
N SER A 39 -4.03 -4.65 21.73
CA SER A 39 -2.76 -4.08 21.26
C SER A 39 -2.16 -3.14 22.30
N ASN A 40 -2.04 -3.62 23.54
CA ASN A 40 -1.12 -3.02 24.49
C ASN A 40 0.21 -3.79 24.37
N PRO A 41 1.25 -3.23 23.73
CA PRO A 41 2.53 -3.91 23.54
C PRO A 41 3.25 -4.28 24.86
N SER A 42 2.74 -3.82 26.02
CA SER A 42 3.22 -4.18 27.35
C SER A 42 2.50 -5.38 27.99
N ASP A 43 1.40 -5.86 27.41
CA ASP A 43 0.60 -6.93 28.01
C ASP A 43 1.10 -8.31 27.53
N LYS A 44 1.99 -8.92 28.32
CA LYS A 44 2.60 -10.24 28.03
C LYS A 44 1.62 -11.41 28.12
N ASN A 45 0.36 -11.17 28.45
CA ASN A 45 -0.69 -12.18 28.58
C ASN A 45 -1.58 -12.31 27.32
N GLU A 46 -1.07 -11.95 26.14
CA GLU A 46 -1.78 -11.91 24.84
C GLU A 46 -2.79 -13.06 24.67
N LYS A 47 -4.07 -12.74 24.86
CA LYS A 47 -5.15 -13.44 24.20
C LYS A 47 -5.02 -13.12 22.70
N SER A 48 -4.58 -14.12 21.92
CA SER A 48 -4.54 -14.15 20.43
C SER A 48 -5.33 -13.03 19.76
N THR A 49 -4.64 -12.05 19.16
CA THR A 49 -5.26 -11.01 18.33
C THR A 49 -6.04 -11.67 17.18
N PRO A 50 -7.33 -11.33 16.97
CA PRO A 50 -8.10 -11.83 15.84
C PRO A 50 -7.45 -11.47 14.50
N ILE A 51 -7.62 -12.36 13.50
CA ILE A 51 -7.11 -12.12 12.14
C ILE A 51 -7.83 -10.93 11.48
N LEU A 52 -9.10 -10.73 11.82
CA LEU A 52 -9.95 -9.67 11.31
C LEU A 52 -10.56 -8.88 12.46
N LEU A 53 -10.36 -7.57 12.43
CA LEU A 53 -11.04 -6.61 13.27
C LEU A 53 -11.80 -5.63 12.37
N VAL A 54 -13.04 -5.36 12.72
CA VAL A 54 -13.92 -4.44 12.00
C VAL A 54 -14.52 -3.44 12.99
N GLN A 55 -14.60 -2.18 12.59
CA GLN A 55 -15.41 -1.19 13.29
C GLN A 55 -16.31 -0.45 12.30
N LEU A 56 -17.60 -0.42 12.62
CA LEU A 56 -18.60 0.39 11.95
C LEU A 56 -18.86 1.64 12.79
N THR A 57 -18.52 2.81 12.28
CA THR A 57 -18.76 4.09 12.95
C THR A 57 -19.83 4.88 12.21
N THR A 58 -20.95 5.14 12.87
CA THR A 58 -22.04 5.98 12.35
C THR A 58 -21.88 7.42 12.83
N PHE A 59 -22.09 8.38 11.94
CA PHE A 59 -21.98 9.81 12.24
C PHE A 59 -23.36 10.42 12.40
N ARG A 60 -23.46 11.52 13.16
CA ARG A 60 -24.73 12.25 13.42
C ARG A 60 -25.50 12.61 12.15
N CYS A 61 -24.81 12.84 11.04
CA CYS A 61 -25.42 13.14 9.73
C CYS A 61 -25.90 11.91 8.93
N GLY A 62 -25.85 10.70 9.52
CA GLY A 62 -26.13 9.43 8.84
C GLY A 62 -24.98 8.89 8.01
N GLY A 63 -23.82 9.57 8.01
CA GLY A 63 -22.61 9.10 7.38
C GLY A 63 -22.03 7.87 8.07
N VAL A 64 -21.26 7.06 7.35
CA VAL A 64 -20.68 5.82 7.88
C VAL A 64 -19.20 5.74 7.55
N CYS A 65 -18.39 5.32 8.51
CA CYS A 65 -17.02 4.85 8.29
C CYS A 65 -16.93 3.37 8.63
N LEU A 66 -16.40 2.58 7.70
CA LEU A 66 -16.07 1.18 7.92
C LEU A 66 -14.55 1.03 7.97
N ALA A 67 -14.02 0.69 9.13
CA ALA A 67 -12.62 0.33 9.28
C ALA A 67 -12.46 -1.19 9.25
N VAL A 68 -11.55 -1.66 8.41
CA VAL A 68 -11.21 -3.07 8.26
C VAL A 68 -9.72 -3.23 8.54
N ALA A 69 -9.38 -3.97 9.59
CA ALA A 69 -8.03 -4.32 9.94
C ALA A 69 -7.86 -5.83 9.85
N LEU A 70 -7.20 -6.27 8.78
CA LEU A 70 -6.88 -7.67 8.53
C LEU A 70 -5.38 -7.88 8.72
N SER A 71 -5.01 -8.91 9.47
CA SER A 71 -3.60 -9.25 9.73
C SER A 71 -2.84 -9.47 8.42
N HIS A 72 -1.81 -8.66 8.18
CA HIS A 72 -1.00 -8.77 6.96
C HIS A 72 -0.23 -10.11 6.90
N GLN A 73 -0.11 -10.86 8.01
CA GLN A 73 0.41 -12.23 7.97
C GLN A 73 -0.54 -13.19 7.25
N ALA A 74 -1.84 -12.94 7.33
CA ALA A 74 -2.86 -13.78 6.72
C ALA A 74 -3.14 -13.40 5.25
N ALA A 75 -3.13 -12.11 4.91
CA ALA A 75 -3.50 -11.67 3.57
C ALA A 75 -2.78 -10.41 3.11
N ASP A 76 -2.51 -10.31 1.81
CA ASP A 76 -2.08 -9.06 1.17
C ASP A 76 -3.29 -8.14 0.86
N GLY A 77 -3.01 -6.93 0.35
CA GLY A 77 -4.04 -5.95 0.05
C GLY A 77 -5.09 -6.41 -0.97
N ILE A 78 -4.72 -7.27 -1.93
CA ILE A 78 -5.68 -7.83 -2.92
C ILE A 78 -6.63 -8.77 -2.20
N SER A 79 -6.09 -9.76 -1.48
CA SER A 79 -6.90 -10.73 -0.74
C SER A 79 -7.80 -10.05 0.31
N ALA A 80 -7.29 -9.04 1.02
CA ALA A 80 -8.06 -8.30 2.01
C ALA A 80 -9.25 -7.56 1.39
N LEU A 81 -9.05 -6.90 0.24
CA LEU A 81 -10.13 -6.16 -0.43
C LEU A 81 -11.08 -7.10 -1.18
N SER A 82 -10.61 -8.21 -1.74
CA SER A 82 -11.48 -9.24 -2.31
C SER A 82 -12.41 -9.81 -1.24
N PHE A 83 -11.91 -10.07 -0.03
CA PHE A 83 -12.75 -10.46 1.11
C PHE A 83 -13.81 -9.38 1.42
N THR A 84 -13.43 -8.11 1.48
CA THR A 84 -14.39 -7.01 1.72
C THR A 84 -15.44 -6.90 0.62
N CYS A 85 -15.05 -7.08 -0.65
CA CYS A 85 -15.98 -7.07 -1.78
C CYS A 85 -16.96 -8.25 -1.71
N ALA A 86 -16.48 -9.45 -1.39
CA ALA A 86 -17.33 -10.63 -1.19
C ALA A 86 -18.31 -10.41 -0.03
N TRP A 87 -17.84 -9.90 1.11
CA TRP A 87 -18.69 -9.57 2.25
C TRP A 87 -19.77 -8.54 1.88
N ALA A 88 -19.40 -7.50 1.13
CA ALA A 88 -20.36 -6.50 0.65
C ALA A 88 -21.39 -7.09 -0.34
N ALA A 89 -20.96 -7.97 -1.25
CA ALA A 89 -21.84 -8.65 -2.19
C ALA A 89 -22.86 -9.55 -1.48
N GLU A 90 -22.40 -10.37 -0.53
CA GLU A 90 -23.25 -11.22 0.30
C GLU A 90 -24.26 -10.40 1.12
N THR A 91 -23.84 -9.25 1.65
CA THR A 91 -24.74 -8.35 2.41
C THR A 91 -25.86 -7.80 1.53
N ARG A 92 -25.59 -7.49 0.26
CA ARG A 92 -26.59 -6.96 -0.69
C ARG A 92 -27.52 -8.04 -1.24
N ASN A 93 -26.96 -9.17 -1.64
CA ASN A 93 -27.71 -10.25 -2.28
C ASN A 93 -27.12 -11.62 -1.92
N PRO A 94 -27.56 -12.24 -0.81
CA PRO A 94 -27.08 -13.54 -0.36
C PRO A 94 -27.35 -14.71 -1.32
N THR A 95 -28.15 -14.49 -2.37
CA THR A 95 -28.47 -15.52 -3.37
C THR A 95 -27.56 -15.47 -4.59
N GLN A 96 -26.75 -14.41 -4.73
CA GLN A 96 -25.80 -14.29 -5.83
C GLN A 96 -24.54 -15.08 -5.50
N PRO A 97 -24.08 -16.00 -6.38
CA PRO A 97 -22.84 -16.72 -6.16
C PRO A 97 -21.64 -15.77 -6.12
N ILE A 98 -20.80 -15.91 -5.09
CA ILE A 98 -19.46 -15.32 -5.03
C ILE A 98 -18.40 -16.38 -5.39
N PRO A 99 -17.24 -15.98 -5.95
CA PRO A 99 -16.16 -16.92 -6.23
C PRO A 99 -15.68 -17.64 -4.96
N ASP A 100 -15.47 -18.96 -5.05
CA ASP A 100 -14.98 -19.74 -3.92
C ASP A 100 -13.55 -19.31 -3.52
N PRO A 101 -13.29 -19.07 -2.23
CA PRO A 101 -11.96 -18.76 -1.75
C PRO A 101 -11.05 -19.98 -1.83
N SER A 102 -9.84 -19.79 -2.36
CA SER A 102 -8.81 -20.81 -2.46
C SER A 102 -7.70 -20.54 -1.45
N PHE A 103 -7.55 -21.44 -0.48
CA PHE A 103 -6.47 -21.42 0.52
C PHE A 103 -5.32 -22.38 0.14
N ASP A 104 -5.27 -22.82 -1.11
CA ASP A 104 -4.16 -23.62 -1.62
C ASP A 104 -2.91 -22.74 -1.83
N HIS A 105 -1.98 -22.84 -0.88
CA HIS A 105 -0.68 -22.17 -0.94
C HIS A 105 0.41 -23.04 -1.58
N THR A 106 0.11 -24.27 -1.99
CA THR A 106 1.10 -25.17 -2.59
C THR A 106 1.80 -24.58 -3.83
N PRO A 107 1.19 -23.73 -4.67
CA PRO A 107 1.91 -23.15 -5.79
C PRO A 107 3.03 -22.18 -5.38
N LEU A 108 3.04 -21.73 -4.12
CA LEU A 108 4.06 -20.84 -3.55
C LEU A 108 5.16 -21.59 -2.78
N THR A 109 5.18 -22.92 -2.82
CA THR A 109 6.28 -23.68 -2.21
C THR A 109 7.53 -23.66 -3.09
N ALA A 110 8.68 -23.84 -2.45
CA ALA A 110 9.93 -24.08 -3.15
C ALA A 110 9.89 -25.42 -3.91
N ARG A 111 10.74 -25.51 -4.93
CA ARG A 111 10.98 -26.74 -5.67
C ARG A 111 11.73 -27.75 -4.79
N SER A 112 11.68 -29.01 -5.18
CA SER A 112 12.44 -30.09 -4.54
C SER A 112 13.35 -30.75 -5.57
N PRO A 113 14.69 -30.57 -5.50
CA PRO A 113 15.41 -29.73 -4.54
C PRO A 113 15.29 -28.21 -4.87
N PRO A 114 15.40 -27.32 -3.88
CA PRO A 114 15.47 -25.88 -4.11
C PRO A 114 16.69 -25.54 -4.98
N THR A 115 16.52 -24.68 -5.98
CA THR A 115 17.59 -24.24 -6.89
C THR A 115 17.55 -22.72 -7.08
N VAL A 116 18.45 -22.00 -6.42
CA VAL A 116 18.61 -20.55 -6.60
C VAL A 116 19.40 -20.27 -7.88
N ARG A 117 18.76 -19.64 -8.86
CA ARG A 117 19.35 -19.33 -10.18
C ARG A 117 19.69 -17.86 -10.37
N PHE A 118 19.11 -16.98 -9.56
CA PHE A 118 19.28 -15.54 -9.66
C PHE A 118 19.74 -14.96 -8.33
N SER A 119 20.42 -13.81 -8.40
CA SER A 119 20.65 -12.98 -7.21
C SER A 119 19.36 -12.27 -6.81
N HIS A 120 19.09 -12.21 -5.50
CA HIS A 120 17.90 -11.64 -4.89
C HIS A 120 18.23 -10.45 -3.97
N PRO A 121 18.71 -9.31 -4.53
CA PRO A 121 19.10 -8.14 -3.74
C PRO A 121 17.95 -7.52 -2.95
N GLU A 122 16.70 -7.85 -3.29
CA GLU A 122 15.50 -7.49 -2.52
C GLU A 122 15.52 -8.04 -1.09
N PHE A 123 16.35 -9.05 -0.80
CA PHE A 123 16.52 -9.64 0.53
C PHE A 123 17.81 -9.24 1.22
N ASP A 124 18.67 -8.42 0.59
CA ASP A 124 19.88 -7.91 1.25
C ASP A 124 19.51 -7.02 2.44
N LEU A 125 20.10 -7.31 3.60
CA LEU A 125 19.95 -6.50 4.79
C LEU A 125 20.95 -5.34 4.75
N ARG A 126 20.43 -4.12 4.90
CA ARG A 126 21.24 -2.90 5.00
C ARG A 126 21.16 -2.32 6.42
N PRO A 127 22.22 -1.64 6.91
CA PRO A 127 22.22 -1.05 8.24
C PRO A 127 21.02 -0.11 8.45
N ARG A 128 20.37 -0.27 9.60
CA ARG A 128 19.20 0.54 9.97
C ARG A 128 19.67 1.85 10.60
N PRO A 129 18.93 2.96 10.41
CA PRO A 129 19.15 4.16 11.19
C PRO A 129 19.02 3.88 12.69
N ALA A 130 19.93 4.42 13.51
CA ALA A 130 20.01 4.15 14.95
C ALA A 130 18.78 4.59 15.75
N ALA A 131 18.00 5.56 15.25
CA ALA A 131 16.77 6.01 15.87
C ALA A 131 15.69 6.40 14.83
N PRO A 132 14.41 6.06 15.07
CA PRO A 132 13.31 6.55 14.26
C PRO A 132 13.18 8.07 14.46
N LYS A 133 13.27 8.83 13.36
CA LYS A 133 12.97 10.27 13.37
C LYS A 133 11.45 10.50 13.42
N PRO A 134 10.98 11.65 13.93
CA PRO A 134 9.58 12.06 13.75
C PRO A 134 9.23 12.06 12.26
N VAL A 135 8.04 11.54 11.95
CA VAL A 135 7.53 11.45 10.58
C VAL A 135 6.30 12.33 10.43
N SER A 136 6.16 12.92 9.25
CA SER A 136 4.95 13.60 8.82
C SER A 136 4.30 12.84 7.69
N PHE A 137 3.02 13.10 7.50
CA PHE A 137 2.25 12.48 6.44
C PHE A 137 1.67 13.55 5.52
N ALA A 138 1.75 13.30 4.21
CA ALA A 138 1.21 14.17 3.18
C ALA A 138 0.42 13.39 2.13
N TYR A 139 -0.76 13.91 1.78
CA TYR A 139 -1.45 13.52 0.55
C TYR A 139 -1.05 14.45 -0.57
N LEU A 140 -0.62 13.85 -1.67
CA LEU A 140 -0.32 14.58 -2.89
C LEU A 140 -1.26 14.12 -3.98
N TYR A 141 -2.07 15.05 -4.45
CA TYR A 141 -3.00 14.79 -5.53
C TYR A 141 -2.36 15.15 -6.87
N LEU A 142 -2.21 14.17 -7.75
CA LEU A 142 -1.64 14.36 -9.08
C LEU A 142 -2.77 14.44 -10.11
N LYS A 143 -3.05 15.63 -10.66
CA LYS A 143 -4.09 15.78 -11.71
C LYS A 143 -3.72 15.00 -12.98
N THR A 144 -4.71 14.62 -13.78
CA THR A 144 -4.50 13.89 -15.05
C THR A 144 -3.52 14.62 -15.97
N ALA A 145 -3.65 15.95 -16.08
CA ALA A 145 -2.73 16.76 -16.88
C ALA A 145 -1.28 16.70 -16.35
N GLN A 146 -1.10 16.68 -15.03
CA GLN A 146 0.23 16.58 -14.41
C GLN A 146 0.84 15.19 -14.62
N LEU A 147 0.03 14.13 -14.50
CA LEU A 147 0.48 12.78 -14.81
C LEU A 147 0.89 12.64 -16.28
N ARG A 148 0.08 13.15 -17.21
CA ARG A 148 0.42 13.13 -18.65
C ARG A 148 1.71 13.88 -18.94
N ALA A 149 1.87 15.07 -18.36
CA ALA A 149 3.10 15.84 -18.49
C ALA A 149 4.32 15.09 -17.93
N LEU A 150 4.17 14.45 -16.76
CA LEU A 150 5.23 13.64 -16.15
C LEU A 150 5.62 12.47 -17.07
N LYS A 151 4.64 11.72 -17.60
CA LYS A 151 4.89 10.63 -18.55
C LYS A 151 5.58 11.14 -19.81
N ALA A 152 5.12 12.25 -20.38
CA ALA A 152 5.72 12.86 -21.57
C ALA A 152 7.17 13.29 -21.34
N SER A 153 7.52 13.81 -20.15
CA SER A 153 8.90 14.20 -19.83
C SER A 153 9.91 13.05 -19.79
N ILE A 154 9.42 11.81 -19.79
CA ILE A 154 10.24 10.59 -19.82
C ILE A 154 9.97 9.75 -21.07
N GLY A 155 9.43 10.33 -22.15
CA GLY A 155 9.20 9.65 -23.44
C GLY A 155 7.76 9.17 -23.69
N GLY A 156 6.95 9.02 -22.64
CA GLY A 156 5.51 8.69 -22.74
C GLY A 156 5.18 7.19 -22.78
N GLU A 157 6.14 6.32 -23.04
CA GLU A 157 6.01 4.86 -23.11
C GLU A 157 5.94 4.18 -21.73
N TYR A 158 6.29 4.91 -20.68
CA TYR A 158 6.25 4.42 -19.30
C TYR A 158 4.83 4.41 -18.74
N SER A 159 4.52 3.42 -17.90
CA SER A 159 3.28 3.37 -17.14
C SER A 159 3.21 4.51 -16.14
N SER A 160 1.99 4.85 -15.71
CA SER A 160 1.78 5.87 -14.68
C SER A 160 2.49 5.55 -13.38
N TYR A 161 2.56 4.27 -13.00
CA TYR A 161 3.30 3.86 -11.80
C TYR A 161 4.81 4.02 -11.97
N GLU A 162 5.41 3.60 -13.09
CA GLU A 162 6.84 3.78 -13.36
C GLU A 162 7.24 5.26 -13.31
N ALA A 163 6.44 6.12 -13.95
CA ALA A 163 6.67 7.57 -13.96
C ALA A 163 6.57 8.18 -12.56
N VAL A 164 5.50 7.86 -11.84
CA VAL A 164 5.24 8.39 -10.49
C VAL A 164 6.27 7.86 -9.50
N ALA A 165 6.47 6.56 -9.40
CA ALA A 165 7.41 5.97 -8.44
C ALA A 165 8.84 6.47 -8.67
N GLY A 166 9.27 6.59 -9.93
CA GLY A 166 10.57 7.17 -10.27
C GLY A 166 10.69 8.63 -9.86
N HIS A 167 9.64 9.43 -10.08
CA HIS A 167 9.62 10.83 -9.68
C HIS A 167 9.68 10.99 -8.16
N ILE A 168 8.88 10.20 -7.43
CA ILE A 168 8.90 10.15 -5.96
C ILE A 168 10.30 9.81 -5.44
N TRP A 169 10.90 8.75 -5.98
CA TRP A 169 12.21 8.27 -5.55
C TRP A 169 13.29 9.33 -5.79
N ARG A 170 13.28 9.97 -6.96
CA ARG A 170 14.14 11.11 -7.28
C ARG A 170 13.96 12.27 -6.30
N CYS A 171 12.73 12.70 -6.05
CA CYS A 171 12.47 13.82 -5.14
C CYS A 171 12.96 13.54 -3.72
N ILE A 172 12.72 12.34 -3.18
CA ILE A 172 13.20 11.95 -1.85
C ILE A 172 14.74 11.88 -1.82
N CYS A 173 15.36 11.39 -2.89
CA CYS A 173 16.82 11.37 -3.01
C CYS A 173 17.41 12.78 -2.95
N LEU A 174 16.86 13.73 -3.70
CA LEU A 174 17.29 15.13 -3.71
C LEU A 174 17.06 15.82 -2.36
N ALA A 175 15.93 15.53 -1.71
CA ALA A 175 15.55 16.18 -0.46
C ALA A 175 16.33 15.68 0.76
N ARG A 176 17.01 14.53 0.66
CA ARG A 176 17.89 14.02 1.72
C ARG A 176 19.10 14.93 1.97
N GLY A 177 19.41 15.83 1.04
CA GLY A 177 20.58 16.69 1.10
C GLY A 177 21.77 16.10 0.33
N PRO A 178 23.00 16.59 0.58
CA PRO A 178 24.18 16.17 -0.18
C PRO A 178 24.44 14.66 -0.04
N ALA A 179 24.13 13.92 -1.10
CA ALA A 179 24.50 12.52 -1.23
C ALA A 179 25.87 12.43 -1.92
N GLN A 180 26.68 11.44 -1.54
CA GLN A 180 27.86 11.10 -2.33
C GLN A 180 27.39 10.62 -3.70
N PRO A 181 27.99 11.06 -4.83
CA PRO A 181 27.53 10.67 -6.16
C PRO A 181 27.36 9.16 -6.35
N ASP A 182 28.29 8.38 -5.80
CA ASP A 182 28.29 6.92 -5.85
C ASP A 182 27.51 6.23 -4.72
N GLU A 183 26.81 6.98 -3.85
CA GLU A 183 26.01 6.41 -2.77
C GLU A 183 24.88 5.54 -3.35
N GLU A 184 24.81 4.29 -2.89
CA GLU A 184 23.77 3.36 -3.29
C GLU A 184 22.42 3.75 -2.68
N VAL A 185 21.47 4.06 -3.56
CA VAL A 185 20.06 4.30 -3.23
C VAL A 185 19.21 3.15 -3.76
N ARG A 186 18.17 2.75 -3.02
CA ARG A 186 17.23 1.72 -3.51
C ARG A 186 15.78 2.16 -3.44
N LEU A 187 15.03 1.72 -4.44
CA LEU A 187 13.57 1.78 -4.46
C LEU A 187 13.03 0.38 -4.24
N LEU A 188 12.27 0.22 -3.16
CA LEU A 188 11.53 -0.99 -2.85
C LEU A 188 10.09 -0.86 -3.35
N MET A 189 9.67 -1.86 -4.09
CA MET A 189 8.33 -2.01 -4.63
C MET A 189 7.77 -3.34 -4.18
N THR A 190 6.46 -3.51 -4.31
CA THR A 190 5.78 -4.77 -4.04
C THR A 190 5.06 -5.19 -5.30
N ALA A 191 5.29 -6.42 -5.76
CA ALA A 191 4.69 -6.95 -6.96
C ALA A 191 3.72 -8.10 -6.64
N ASP A 192 2.54 -8.07 -7.25
CA ASP A 192 1.61 -9.21 -7.27
C ASP A 192 2.16 -10.31 -8.18
N VAL A 193 2.27 -11.53 -7.63
CA VAL A 193 2.83 -12.68 -8.35
C VAL A 193 1.77 -13.64 -8.88
N ARG A 194 0.49 -13.43 -8.54
CA ARG A 194 -0.62 -14.33 -8.89
C ARG A 194 -0.62 -14.74 -10.37
N LYS A 195 -0.49 -13.76 -11.27
CA LYS A 195 -0.51 -13.96 -12.73
C LYS A 195 0.87 -14.24 -13.34
N ARG A 196 1.94 -14.10 -12.57
CA ARG A 196 3.34 -14.22 -13.03
C ARG A 196 3.91 -15.62 -12.84
N LEU A 197 3.37 -16.38 -11.89
CA LEU A 197 3.70 -17.79 -11.72
C LEU A 197 3.12 -18.63 -12.87
N ARG A 198 3.75 -19.79 -13.09
CA ARG A 198 3.29 -20.82 -14.02
C ARG A 198 3.18 -22.15 -13.25
N PRO A 199 1.99 -22.77 -13.17
CA PRO A 199 0.68 -22.16 -13.51
C PRO A 199 0.37 -20.91 -12.65
N PRO A 200 -0.49 -19.99 -13.12
CA PRO A 200 -0.93 -18.85 -12.31
C PRO A 200 -1.74 -19.33 -11.10
N LEU A 201 -1.80 -18.50 -10.05
CA LEU A 201 -2.69 -18.77 -8.91
C LEU A 201 -4.15 -18.63 -9.34
N THR A 202 -5.03 -19.33 -8.62
CA THR A 202 -6.48 -19.25 -8.81
C THR A 202 -6.98 -17.82 -8.55
N GLU A 203 -8.04 -17.42 -9.25
CA GLU A 203 -8.64 -16.09 -9.08
C GLU A 203 -9.12 -15.83 -7.64
N GLY A 204 -9.62 -16.88 -6.97
CA GLY A 204 -10.03 -16.84 -5.57
C GLY A 204 -8.90 -17.02 -4.55
N TYR A 205 -7.62 -16.97 -4.93
CA TYR A 205 -6.51 -17.17 -3.99
C TYR A 205 -6.58 -16.18 -2.82
N VAL A 206 -6.67 -16.72 -1.60
CA VAL A 206 -6.66 -15.96 -0.35
C VAL A 206 -5.32 -16.18 0.34
N GLY A 207 -4.57 -15.10 0.50
CA GLY A 207 -3.27 -15.14 1.17
C GLY A 207 -2.37 -13.97 0.78
N ASN A 208 -1.11 -14.05 1.17
CA ASN A 208 -0.05 -13.23 0.59
C ASN A 208 0.46 -13.92 -0.69
N ALA A 209 0.34 -13.23 -1.82
CA ALA A 209 0.98 -13.61 -3.09
C ALA A 209 1.63 -12.37 -3.70
N ILE A 210 2.50 -11.77 -2.90
CA ILE A 210 3.30 -10.61 -3.25
C ILE A 210 4.77 -10.88 -2.96
N ILE A 211 5.66 -10.25 -3.71
CA ILE A 211 7.10 -10.30 -3.45
C ILE A 211 7.68 -8.88 -3.42
N PRO A 212 8.61 -8.56 -2.50
CA PRO A 212 9.39 -7.33 -2.61
C PRO A 212 10.23 -7.36 -3.89
N THR A 213 10.39 -6.20 -4.50
CA THR A 213 11.25 -5.99 -5.66
C THR A 213 12.07 -4.75 -5.41
N VAL A 214 13.33 -4.77 -5.83
CA VAL A 214 14.24 -3.67 -5.58
C VAL A 214 14.83 -3.14 -6.88
N VAL A 215 14.92 -1.81 -6.97
CA VAL A 215 15.70 -1.11 -7.98
C VAL A 215 16.89 -0.47 -7.26
N VAL A 216 18.09 -0.70 -7.77
CA VAL A 216 19.33 -0.15 -7.22
C VAL A 216 19.90 0.87 -8.20
N ALA A 217 20.32 2.02 -7.69
CA ALA A 217 20.95 3.07 -8.48
C ALA A 217 21.97 3.83 -7.64
N LYS A 218 22.80 4.63 -8.31
CA LYS A 218 23.63 5.64 -7.66
C LYS A 218 22.81 6.90 -7.44
N ALA A 219 23.11 7.65 -6.38
CA ALA A 219 22.43 8.91 -6.10
C ALA A 219 22.56 9.90 -7.29
N ALA A 220 23.72 9.94 -7.95
CA ALA A 220 23.94 10.77 -9.14
C ALA A 220 22.94 10.48 -10.27
N ASP A 221 22.64 9.20 -10.54
CA ASP A 221 21.70 8.79 -11.59
C ASP A 221 20.30 9.42 -11.38
N LEU A 222 19.88 9.54 -10.11
CA LEU A 222 18.59 10.14 -9.74
C LEU A 222 18.62 11.66 -9.84
N VAL A 223 19.77 12.31 -9.64
CA VAL A 223 19.89 13.76 -9.82
C VAL A 223 19.66 14.12 -11.29
N GLU A 224 20.24 13.33 -12.19
CA GLU A 224 20.19 13.56 -13.64
C GLU A 224 18.79 13.37 -14.22
N ALA A 225 18.11 12.27 -13.88
CA ALA A 225 16.84 11.92 -14.52
C ALA A 225 15.91 11.09 -13.64
N ILE A 226 14.65 10.98 -14.05
CA ILE A 226 13.69 10.05 -13.46
C ILE A 226 14.05 8.62 -13.92
N PRO A 227 14.34 7.67 -13.02
CA PRO A 227 14.87 6.35 -13.38
C PRO A 227 13.79 5.35 -13.83
N ALA A 228 12.87 5.76 -14.70
CA ALA A 228 11.72 4.93 -15.12
C ALA A 228 12.14 3.65 -15.86
N ALA A 229 13.20 3.70 -16.67
CA ALA A 229 13.75 2.53 -17.37
C ALA A 229 14.20 1.43 -16.39
N ARG A 230 14.92 1.79 -15.32
CA ARG A 230 15.38 0.84 -14.30
C ARG A 230 14.22 0.22 -13.53
N ILE A 231 13.18 0.99 -13.28
CA ILE A 231 11.94 0.49 -12.66
C ILE A 231 11.28 -0.54 -13.56
N ARG A 232 11.16 -0.24 -14.86
CA ARG A 232 10.62 -1.16 -15.86
C ARG A 232 11.40 -2.47 -15.91
N GLU A 233 12.72 -2.40 -16.01
CA GLU A 233 13.60 -3.57 -16.03
C GLU A 233 13.38 -4.47 -14.82
N ALA A 234 13.30 -3.88 -13.62
CA ALA A 234 13.03 -4.63 -12.40
C ALA A 234 11.65 -5.30 -12.42
N ILE A 235 10.61 -4.64 -12.94
CA ILE A 235 9.25 -5.19 -13.05
C ILE A 235 9.17 -6.31 -14.10
N VAL A 236 9.85 -6.16 -15.24
CA VAL A 236 9.89 -7.16 -16.32
C VAL A 236 10.68 -8.40 -15.90
N LYS A 237 11.74 -8.23 -15.10
CA LYS A 237 12.54 -9.32 -14.55
C LYS A 237 11.73 -10.32 -13.71
N LEU A 238 10.62 -9.89 -13.11
CA LEU A 238 9.72 -10.73 -12.29
C LEU A 238 8.87 -11.68 -13.15
N ASN A 239 9.54 -12.54 -13.91
CA ASN A 239 8.93 -13.66 -14.62
C ASN A 239 8.88 -14.90 -13.71
N ASN A 240 8.25 -15.98 -14.20
CA ASN A 240 8.12 -17.22 -13.44
C ASN A 240 9.45 -17.75 -12.90
N ASP A 241 10.51 -17.75 -13.71
CA ASP A 241 11.79 -18.35 -13.31
C ASP A 241 12.47 -17.56 -12.21
N TYR A 242 12.42 -16.23 -12.27
CA TYR A 242 12.90 -15.38 -11.19
C TYR A 242 12.12 -15.64 -9.90
N LEU A 243 10.79 -15.70 -9.98
CA LEU A 243 9.93 -15.96 -8.82
C LEU A 243 10.17 -17.34 -8.22
N ARG A 244 10.35 -18.38 -9.04
CA ARG A 244 10.70 -19.73 -8.56
C ARG A 244 12.07 -19.75 -7.86
N SER A 245 13.04 -19.02 -8.39
CA SER A 245 14.33 -18.82 -7.70
C SER A 245 14.17 -18.09 -6.37
N SER A 246 13.29 -17.09 -6.29
CA SER A 246 13.03 -16.35 -5.04
C SER A 246 12.41 -17.25 -3.97
N LEU A 247 11.44 -18.10 -4.34
CA LEU A 247 10.82 -19.05 -3.42
C LEU A 247 11.85 -20.05 -2.88
N ASP A 248 12.69 -20.60 -3.77
CA ASP A 248 13.77 -21.50 -3.38
C ASP A 248 14.80 -20.80 -2.48
N PHE A 249 15.15 -19.55 -2.82
CA PHE A 249 16.05 -18.74 -2.00
C PHE A 249 15.49 -18.59 -0.59
N LEU A 250 14.22 -18.18 -0.46
CA LEU A 250 13.56 -18.00 0.83
C LEU A 250 13.52 -19.30 1.65
N GLU A 251 13.26 -20.44 0.99
CA GLU A 251 13.22 -21.74 1.66
C GLU A 251 14.58 -22.13 2.26
N MET A 252 15.66 -21.86 1.51
CA MET A 252 17.04 -22.15 1.92
C MET A 252 17.57 -21.27 3.05
N GLN A 253 16.82 -20.26 3.51
CA GLN A 253 17.27 -19.42 4.60
C GLN A 253 17.03 -20.11 5.94
N GLU A 254 18.10 -20.24 6.73
CA GLU A 254 18.06 -20.80 8.09
C GLU A 254 17.14 -19.98 8.99
N ASP A 255 17.37 -18.66 9.04
CA ASP A 255 16.50 -17.72 9.71
C ASP A 255 15.72 -16.92 8.66
N LYS A 256 14.42 -17.22 8.54
CA LYS A 256 13.48 -16.49 7.67
C LYS A 256 12.98 -15.20 8.32
N GLN A 257 13.04 -15.08 9.65
CA GLN A 257 12.63 -13.88 10.38
C GLN A 257 13.58 -12.71 10.13
N ARG A 258 14.87 -12.96 9.91
CA ARG A 258 15.83 -11.89 9.53
C ARG A 258 15.46 -11.17 8.24
N LEU A 259 14.79 -11.88 7.32
CA LEU A 259 14.32 -11.31 6.05
C LEU A 259 13.03 -10.52 6.19
N SER A 260 12.40 -10.57 7.36
CA SER A 260 11.21 -9.79 7.66
C SER A 260 11.54 -8.30 7.64
N ARG A 261 11.19 -7.66 6.52
CA ARG A 261 11.13 -6.21 6.42
C ARG A 261 9.82 -5.75 7.06
N SER A 262 9.77 -5.65 8.40
CA SER A 262 8.66 -4.90 9.01
C SER A 262 8.68 -3.48 8.44
N ALA A 263 7.49 -2.91 8.22
CA ALA A 263 7.38 -1.51 7.86
C ALA A 263 8.28 -0.69 8.80
N GLY A 264 9.14 0.18 8.25
CA GLY A 264 10.15 0.94 9.00
C GLY A 264 11.57 0.39 9.06
N ASN A 265 11.82 -0.82 8.59
CA ASN A 265 13.16 -1.42 8.60
C ASN A 265 13.95 -1.13 7.32
N PHE A 266 13.97 0.14 6.89
CA PHE A 266 14.68 0.58 5.69
C PHE A 266 15.97 1.29 6.07
N ALA A 267 17.03 1.08 5.29
CA ALA A 267 18.22 1.92 5.41
C ALA A 267 17.85 3.40 5.17
N ALA A 268 18.74 4.31 5.58
CA ALA A 268 18.49 5.75 5.42
C ALA A 268 18.29 6.15 3.95
N THR A 269 18.85 5.37 3.01
CA THR A 269 18.78 5.65 1.57
C THR A 269 17.76 4.82 0.81
N ASP A 270 17.04 3.92 1.49
CA ASP A 270 15.95 3.12 0.94
C ASP A 270 14.64 3.91 0.96
N VAL A 271 13.91 3.85 -0.15
CA VAL A 271 12.55 4.37 -0.31
C VAL A 271 11.62 3.24 -0.70
N SER A 272 10.44 3.16 -0.11
CA SER A 272 9.40 2.20 -0.50
C SER A 272 8.24 2.91 -1.18
N VAL A 273 7.82 2.44 -2.35
CA VAL A 273 6.65 2.96 -3.08
C VAL A 273 5.72 1.81 -3.44
N THR A 274 4.67 1.61 -2.66
CA THR A 274 3.67 0.55 -2.87
C THR A 274 2.56 1.04 -3.79
N SER A 275 2.11 0.20 -4.73
CA SER A 275 0.97 0.50 -5.60
C SER A 275 -0.32 -0.10 -5.06
N TRP A 276 -1.33 0.73 -4.84
CA TRP A 276 -2.70 0.37 -4.51
C TRP A 276 -3.66 0.66 -5.69
N ILE A 277 -3.12 0.98 -6.87
CA ILE A 277 -3.87 1.38 -8.06
C ILE A 277 -4.81 0.25 -8.55
N GLN A 278 -4.44 -1.00 -8.34
CA GLN A 278 -5.19 -2.17 -8.81
C GLN A 278 -6.12 -2.77 -7.75
N LEU A 279 -6.17 -2.20 -6.55
CA LEU A 279 -7.07 -2.70 -5.50
C LEU A 279 -8.53 -2.33 -5.83
N PRO A 280 -9.50 -3.23 -5.60
CA PRO A 280 -10.90 -3.07 -6.03
C PRO A 280 -11.71 -2.19 -5.06
N PHE A 281 -11.22 -1.01 -4.73
CA PHE A 281 -11.90 -0.11 -3.79
C PHE A 281 -13.27 0.38 -4.28
N ASP A 282 -13.42 0.58 -5.59
CA ASP A 282 -14.68 1.05 -6.18
C ASP A 282 -15.78 -0.03 -6.18
N ASP A 283 -15.43 -1.30 -5.91
CA ASP A 283 -16.36 -2.45 -5.92
C ASP A 283 -16.95 -2.73 -4.52
N VAL A 284 -16.41 -2.11 -3.48
CA VAL A 284 -16.94 -2.20 -2.11
C VAL A 284 -18.18 -1.33 -1.97
N ASP A 285 -19.35 -1.97 -1.90
CA ASP A 285 -20.65 -1.32 -1.67
C ASP A 285 -21.57 -2.28 -0.90
N PHE A 286 -21.92 -1.94 0.34
CA PHE A 286 -22.75 -2.79 1.20
C PHE A 286 -24.26 -2.65 0.92
N GLY A 287 -24.66 -1.91 -0.12
CA GLY A 287 -26.04 -1.53 -0.42
C GLY A 287 -26.37 -0.09 -0.01
N TRP A 288 -25.41 0.60 0.61
CA TRP A 288 -25.54 2.00 1.03
C TRP A 288 -24.89 2.98 0.03
N GLY A 289 -24.42 2.47 -1.10
CA GLY A 289 -23.77 3.24 -2.14
C GLY A 289 -22.24 3.07 -2.13
N ARG A 290 -21.61 3.66 -3.16
CA ARG A 290 -20.16 3.56 -3.38
C ARG A 290 -19.38 4.38 -2.38
N THR A 291 -18.19 3.88 -2.07
CA THR A 291 -17.14 4.59 -1.36
C THR A 291 -16.82 5.99 -1.94
N GLU A 292 -16.72 7.01 -1.08
CA GLU A 292 -16.28 8.36 -1.48
C GLU A 292 -14.84 8.67 -1.06
N TYR A 293 -14.26 7.91 -0.13
CA TYR A 293 -12.91 8.06 0.35
C TYR A 293 -12.41 6.71 0.82
N VAL A 294 -11.18 6.41 0.49
CA VAL A 294 -10.42 5.27 0.98
C VAL A 294 -9.09 5.84 1.44
N GLY A 295 -8.58 5.35 2.56
CA GLY A 295 -7.19 5.56 2.89
C GLY A 295 -6.71 4.62 3.96
N MET A 296 -5.40 4.67 4.19
CA MET A 296 -4.82 4.02 5.35
C MET A 296 -5.21 4.76 6.63
N ALA A 297 -5.38 4.02 7.71
CA ALA A 297 -5.72 4.53 9.00
C ALA A 297 -4.56 5.34 9.61
N ALA A 298 -3.33 4.88 9.39
CA ALA A 298 -2.13 5.60 9.79
C ALA A 298 -0.93 5.13 8.97
N PHE A 299 0.05 6.02 8.87
CA PHE A 299 1.39 5.73 8.40
C PHE A 299 2.39 6.06 9.49
N THR A 300 3.45 5.27 9.57
CA THR A 300 4.21 5.17 10.82
C THR A 300 5.71 5.21 10.60
N TYR A 301 6.15 5.13 9.35
CA TYR A 301 7.55 5.00 9.00
C TYR A 301 7.93 5.90 7.82
N ALA A 302 9.04 6.64 8.00
CA ALA A 302 9.57 7.55 7.01
C ALA A 302 9.86 6.84 5.68
N ARG A 303 9.82 7.58 4.57
CA ARG A 303 10.20 7.07 3.23
C ARG A 303 9.34 5.90 2.75
N GLN A 304 8.16 5.72 3.33
CA GLN A 304 7.11 4.88 2.77
C GLN A 304 6.14 5.75 2.00
N CYS A 305 5.85 5.32 0.78
CA CYS A 305 4.90 5.97 -0.10
C CYS A 305 3.88 4.95 -0.59
N THR A 306 2.65 5.42 -0.81
CA THR A 306 1.59 4.62 -1.42
C THR A 306 1.03 5.39 -2.60
N VAL A 307 0.90 4.75 -3.74
CA VAL A 307 0.25 5.34 -4.91
C VAL A 307 -1.10 4.68 -5.06
N MET A 308 -2.18 5.46 -5.01
CA MET A 308 -3.54 4.95 -5.12
C MET A 308 -4.34 5.72 -6.16
N LYS A 309 -5.44 5.12 -6.62
CA LYS A 309 -6.41 5.83 -7.46
C LYS A 309 -7.24 6.78 -6.60
N THR A 310 -7.68 7.87 -7.21
CA THR A 310 -8.78 8.66 -6.69
C THR A 310 -10.04 7.81 -6.84
N PRO A 311 -10.77 7.50 -5.77
CA PRO A 311 -12.07 6.85 -5.92
C PRO A 311 -12.95 7.67 -6.86
N THR A 312 -13.75 7.02 -7.68
CA THR A 312 -14.50 7.70 -8.76
C THR A 312 -15.48 8.75 -8.19
N ALA A 313 -15.98 8.51 -6.97
CA ALA A 313 -16.84 9.44 -6.23
C ALA A 313 -16.07 10.53 -5.43
N ALA A 314 -14.75 10.39 -5.24
CA ALA A 314 -13.92 11.24 -4.37
C ALA A 314 -13.59 12.64 -4.92
N SER A 315 -14.13 12.99 -6.10
CA SER A 315 -13.93 14.30 -6.76
C SER A 315 -14.19 15.52 -5.86
N ARG A 316 -14.89 15.32 -4.74
CA ARG A 316 -15.30 16.34 -3.79
C ARG A 316 -14.26 16.68 -2.69
N TRP A 317 -13.44 15.74 -2.25
CA TRP A 317 -12.48 15.94 -1.13
C TRP A 317 -11.12 16.48 -1.60
N VAL A 318 -10.74 16.15 -2.84
CA VAL A 318 -9.52 16.59 -3.54
C VAL A 318 -9.32 18.10 -3.51
N SER A 319 -10.39 18.86 -3.34
CA SER A 319 -10.36 20.30 -3.39
C SER A 319 -10.24 21.01 -2.03
N ARG A 320 -10.16 20.28 -0.92
CA ARG A 320 -10.14 20.85 0.45
C ARG A 320 -8.80 20.70 1.17
N TRP A 321 -7.78 20.11 0.52
CA TRP A 321 -6.43 19.96 1.08
C TRP A 321 -5.72 21.33 1.19
N ARG A 322 -5.77 21.98 2.36
CA ARG A 322 -4.84 23.06 2.72
C ARG A 322 -3.76 22.53 3.66
N ARG A 323 -2.53 23.04 3.47
CA ARG A 323 -1.29 22.68 4.17
C ARG A 323 -1.39 22.90 5.70
N SER A 324 -1.55 21.82 6.48
CA SER A 324 -1.27 21.74 7.95
C SER A 324 -1.76 20.37 8.45
N THR A 325 -1.13 19.62 9.37
CA THR A 325 -0.17 19.92 10.44
C THR A 325 0.49 18.61 10.91
N TRP A 326 1.65 18.76 11.54
CA TRP A 326 2.61 17.73 11.91
C TRP A 326 2.25 17.02 13.23
N LYS A 327 2.28 15.67 13.27
CA LYS A 327 2.52 14.85 14.48
C LYS A 327 2.74 13.37 14.12
N ALA A 328 3.73 12.76 14.76
CA ALA A 328 4.18 11.38 14.56
C ALA A 328 3.36 10.36 15.37
N LEU A 329 3.32 9.08 14.95
CA LEU A 329 3.37 7.82 15.75
C LEU A 329 2.77 6.60 14.99
N ARG A 330 2.70 5.42 15.65
CA ARG A 330 2.66 4.05 15.10
C ARG A 330 1.27 3.33 15.14
N SER A 331 0.75 2.84 14.00
CA SER A 331 0.26 1.46 13.67
C SER A 331 -0.46 1.48 12.29
N CYS A 332 -0.71 0.33 11.63
CA CYS A 332 -1.34 0.24 10.29
C CYS A 332 -2.74 -0.41 10.35
N SER A 333 -3.74 0.22 9.71
CA SER A 333 -5.09 -0.28 9.40
C SER A 333 -5.68 0.52 8.21
N MET A 334 -6.91 0.28 7.71
CA MET A 334 -7.58 1.08 6.63
C MET A 334 -8.94 1.66 7.07
N ALA A 335 -9.36 2.80 6.50
CA ALA A 335 -10.63 3.51 6.78
C ALA A 335 -11.28 4.14 5.50
N LEU A 336 -12.61 4.33 5.52
CA LEU A 336 -13.46 4.68 4.36
C LEU A 336 -14.48 5.82 4.69
N CYS A 337 -14.65 6.91 3.90
CA CYS A 337 -15.52 8.09 4.26
C CYS A 337 -16.25 8.80 3.05
N LEU A 338 -17.20 9.76 3.24
CA LEU A 338 -18.01 10.46 2.18
C LEU A 338 -18.37 11.97 2.44
N HIS A 339 -18.15 12.99 1.53
CA HIS A 339 -18.84 14.34 1.31
C HIS A 339 -18.25 15.41 0.27
N ARG A 340 -18.90 16.62 0.01
CA ARG A 340 -18.88 17.64 -1.16
C ARG A 340 -18.10 19.03 -1.09
N LYS A 341 -17.37 19.42 -2.18
CA LYS A 341 -17.09 20.79 -2.82
C LYS A 341 -15.88 21.72 -2.37
N PRO A 342 -15.39 22.75 -3.16
CA PRO A 342 -13.94 22.87 -3.51
C PRO A 342 -13.17 24.23 -3.37
N SER A 343 -11.80 24.22 -3.28
CA SER A 343 -10.81 24.90 -4.20
C SER A 343 -9.28 24.91 -3.80
N MET A 344 -8.43 24.41 -4.73
CA MET A 344 -7.09 24.82 -5.33
C MET A 344 -5.82 25.33 -4.55
N LEU A 345 -4.60 24.74 -4.76
CA LEU A 345 -3.31 25.28 -5.36
C LEU A 345 -2.00 24.40 -5.15
N TRP A 346 -0.85 24.79 -5.79
CA TRP A 346 0.41 24.13 -6.27
C TRP A 346 1.53 23.47 -5.37
N LEU A 347 2.51 22.82 -6.07
CA LEU A 347 3.93 22.44 -5.77
C LEU A 347 4.24 21.38 -4.70
N MET A 348 4.95 20.30 -5.09
CA MET A 348 5.38 19.20 -4.21
C MET A 348 6.76 19.46 -3.59
N GLU A 349 6.76 19.82 -2.31
CA GLU A 349 7.95 19.85 -1.45
C GLU A 349 7.88 18.60 -0.56
N VAL A 350 8.86 17.70 -0.67
CA VAL A 350 8.91 16.41 0.06
C VAL A 350 10.27 16.30 0.71
N ASP A 351 10.34 16.02 2.02
CA ASP A 351 11.59 15.89 2.79
C ASP A 351 11.92 14.43 3.17
N ASP A 352 13.11 14.19 3.76
CA ASP A 352 13.60 12.85 4.17
C ASP A 352 12.81 12.19 5.33
N ARG A 353 11.89 12.95 5.93
CA ARG A 353 11.04 12.57 7.08
C ARG A 353 9.58 12.37 6.70
N SER A 354 9.24 12.62 5.43
CA SER A 354 7.87 12.58 4.93
C SER A 354 7.42 11.16 4.55
N ILE A 355 6.13 10.94 4.71
CA ILE A 355 5.39 9.77 4.22
C ILE A 355 4.34 10.30 3.24
N MET A 356 4.23 9.68 2.08
CA MET A 356 3.50 10.26 0.97
C MET A 356 2.49 9.31 0.37
N CYS A 357 1.22 9.68 0.41
CA CYS A 357 0.21 9.01 -0.40
C CYS A 357 -0.07 9.84 -1.64
N MET A 358 0.24 9.30 -2.81
CA MET A 358 -0.05 9.95 -4.07
C MET A 358 -1.33 9.40 -4.68
N ILE A 359 -2.27 10.29 -4.97
CA ILE A 359 -3.58 9.94 -5.53
C ILE A 359 -3.64 10.34 -7.00
N CYS A 360 -3.94 9.38 -7.89
CA CYS A 360 -3.98 9.52 -9.34
C CYS A 360 -5.43 9.40 -9.91
N PRO A 361 -5.86 10.20 -10.89
CA PRO A 361 -7.27 10.34 -11.29
C PRO A 361 -7.81 9.50 -12.47
N SER A 362 -7.04 8.72 -13.24
CA SER A 362 -7.61 8.04 -14.43
C SER A 362 -7.29 6.55 -14.56
N VAL A 363 -8.31 5.77 -14.97
CA VAL A 363 -8.27 4.30 -15.17
C VAL A 363 -7.73 3.92 -16.55
N SER A 364 -8.01 4.71 -17.59
CA SER A 364 -7.65 4.40 -18.99
C SER A 364 -6.16 4.60 -19.33
N GLU A 365 -5.41 5.32 -18.50
CA GLU A 365 -3.97 5.55 -18.71
C GLU A 365 -3.08 4.79 -17.69
N CYS A 366 -3.72 4.04 -16.78
CA CYS A 366 -3.10 3.23 -15.72
C CYS A 366 -3.14 1.72 -16.00
N THR A 367 -3.59 1.31 -17.19
CA THR A 367 -3.49 -0.08 -17.60
C THR A 367 -2.02 -0.47 -17.74
N PHE A 368 -1.60 -1.40 -16.89
CA PHE A 368 -0.49 -2.29 -17.20
C PHE A 368 -1.00 -3.12 -18.38
N ASN A 369 -0.70 -2.70 -19.62
CA ASN A 369 -0.91 -3.57 -20.76
C ASN A 369 -0.03 -4.78 -20.51
N GLY A 370 -0.67 -5.88 -20.09
CA GLY A 370 -0.04 -7.17 -20.00
C GLY A 370 0.54 -7.49 -21.36
N LEU A 371 1.86 -7.45 -21.45
CA LEU A 371 2.55 -8.26 -22.44
C LEU A 371 2.37 -9.71 -21.98
N LEU A 372 1.65 -10.43 -22.85
CA LEU A 372 1.31 -11.86 -22.80
C LEU A 372 2.43 -12.75 -22.26
#